data_AF-A0A0A1MNB6-F1
#
_entry.id   AF-A0A0A1MNB6-F1
#
_cell.length_a   1.000
_cell.length_b   1.000
_cell.length_c   1.000
_cell.angle_alpha   90.00
_cell.angle_beta   90.00
_cell.angle_gamma   90.00
#
_symmetry.space_group_name_H-M   'P 1'
#
loop_
_entity.id
_entity.type
_entity.pdbx_description
1 polymer ?
#
loop_
_entity_poly.entity_id
_entity_poly.type
_entity_poly.pdbx_seq_one_letter_code
_entity_poly.pdbx_strand_id
1 'polypeptide(L)'
;MPKKKPYKFHWCKDCEIDFIVARKVKHPSCPNCADSIRVEGVREIWMERPFNYKRRWTKDEDDFLTEGVSRGMTHAEIGKEVNRTGKAVTRRLSQLRRSRDEKNLRQRNHQENAR
;
A
#
# COMPACT_ATOMS: atom_id res chain seq x y z
N MET A 1 8.48 -6.03 16.66
CA MET A 1 9.70 -5.39 16.12
C MET A 1 9.77 -5.58 14.61
N PRO A 2 9.97 -4.52 13.80
CA PRO A 2 10.20 -4.67 12.36
C PRO A 2 11.45 -5.54 12.15
N LYS A 3 11.30 -6.68 11.45
CA LYS A 3 12.47 -7.50 11.11
C LYS A 3 13.31 -6.71 10.11
N LYS A 4 14.52 -6.27 10.52
CA LYS A 4 15.53 -5.72 9.60
C LYS A 4 15.75 -6.73 8.47
N LYS A 5 15.81 -6.25 7.24
CA LYS A 5 16.07 -7.10 6.07
C LYS A 5 17.33 -6.59 5.37
N PRO A 6 18.15 -7.51 4.84
CA PRO A 6 19.31 -7.11 4.06
C PRO A 6 18.86 -6.65 2.67
N TYR A 7 19.33 -5.48 2.28
CA TYR A 7 19.20 -4.90 0.95
C TYR A 7 20.58 -4.70 0.36
N LYS A 8 20.65 -4.52 -0.96
CA LYS A 8 21.89 -4.23 -1.67
C LYS A 8 21.66 -3.01 -2.57
N PHE A 9 22.54 -2.04 -2.39
CA PHE A 9 22.59 -0.83 -3.19
C PHE A 9 23.30 -1.15 -4.51
N HIS A 10 22.71 -0.70 -5.60
CA HIS A 10 23.24 -0.87 -6.94
C HIS A 10 23.40 0.49 -7.61
N TRP A 11 24.43 0.59 -8.45
CA TRP A 11 24.70 1.74 -9.29
C TRP A 11 24.65 1.30 -10.75
N CYS A 12 23.83 1.96 -11.55
CA CYS A 12 23.83 1.77 -13.00
C CYS A 12 24.81 2.76 -13.61
N LYS A 13 25.87 2.27 -14.27
CA LYS A 13 26.85 3.14 -14.93
C LYS A 13 26.32 3.83 -16.19
N ASP A 14 25.34 3.24 -16.86
CA ASP A 14 24.76 3.84 -18.08
C ASP A 14 23.78 4.97 -17.78
N CYS A 15 23.03 4.85 -16.68
CA CYS A 15 22.03 5.84 -16.29
C CYS A 15 22.51 6.78 -15.18
N GLU A 16 23.68 6.53 -14.60
CA GLU A 16 24.22 7.26 -13.44
C GLU A 16 23.22 7.38 -12.29
N ILE A 17 22.49 6.29 -12.03
CA ILE A 17 21.53 6.23 -10.92
C ILE A 17 21.89 5.14 -9.94
N ASP A 18 21.56 5.42 -8.68
CA ASP A 18 21.51 4.45 -7.64
C ASP A 18 20.10 3.90 -7.42
N PHE A 19 20.02 2.64 -7.02
CA PHE A 19 18.77 2.03 -6.60
C PHE A 19 19.00 0.88 -5.63
N ILE A 20 17.96 0.53 -4.89
CA ILE A 20 18.04 -0.46 -3.82
C ILE A 20 17.13 -1.63 -4.16
N VAL A 21 17.67 -2.85 -4.06
CA VAL A 21 16.88 -4.09 -4.15
C VAL A 21 17.11 -4.97 -2.94
N ALA A 22 16.17 -5.87 -2.67
CA ALA A 22 16.37 -6.87 -1.63
C ALA A 22 17.57 -7.76 -1.98
N ARG A 23 18.41 -8.13 -0.99
CA ARG A 23 19.63 -8.94 -1.20
C ARG A 23 19.37 -10.26 -1.94
N LYS A 24 18.16 -10.80 -1.85
CA LYS A 24 17.73 -12.04 -2.53
C LYS A 24 17.60 -11.92 -4.05
N VAL A 25 17.63 -10.72 -4.62
CA VAL A 25 17.48 -10.50 -6.07
C VAL A 25 18.84 -10.75 -6.73
N LYS A 26 18.91 -11.76 -7.60
CA LYS A 26 20.15 -12.16 -8.30
C LYS A 26 20.49 -11.26 -9.49
N HIS A 27 19.47 -10.83 -10.23
CA HIS A 27 19.59 -10.01 -11.45
C HIS A 27 18.82 -8.69 -11.27
N PRO A 28 19.46 -7.66 -10.68
CA PRO A 28 18.85 -6.36 -10.52
C PRO A 28 18.88 -5.60 -11.86
N SER A 29 17.70 -5.28 -12.39
CA SER A 29 17.57 -4.37 -13.53
C SER A 29 17.52 -2.92 -13.05
N CYS A 30 18.22 -2.05 -13.77
CA CYS A 30 18.14 -0.61 -13.61
C CYS A 30 16.69 -0.14 -13.81
N PRO A 31 16.11 0.67 -12.90
CA PRO A 31 14.73 1.13 -13.05
C PRO A 31 14.53 2.11 -14.21
N ASN A 32 15.60 2.70 -14.75
CA ASN A 32 15.54 3.65 -15.87
C ASN A 32 15.69 2.97 -17.24
N CYS A 33 16.77 2.20 -17.45
CA CYS A 33 17.01 1.52 -18.74
C CYS A 33 16.51 0.07 -18.81
N ALA A 34 15.97 -0.48 -17.72
CA ALA A 34 15.54 -1.88 -17.58
C ALA A 34 16.64 -2.95 -17.78
N ASP A 35 17.89 -2.55 -17.99
CA ASP A 35 19.03 -3.46 -18.19
C ASP A 35 19.79 -3.73 -16.89
N SER A 36 20.52 -4.86 -16.86
CA SER A 36 21.44 -5.27 -15.80
C SER A 36 22.91 -5.30 -16.24
N ILE A 37 23.22 -5.08 -17.52
CA ILE A 37 24.58 -5.22 -18.09
C ILE A 37 25.63 -4.42 -17.30
N ARG A 38 25.35 -3.16 -16.96
CA ARG A 38 26.28 -2.27 -16.23
C ARG A 38 25.77 -1.85 -14.86
N VAL A 39 25.03 -2.75 -14.22
CA VAL A 39 24.57 -2.57 -12.84
C VAL A 39 25.58 -3.18 -11.88
N GLU A 40 26.18 -2.35 -11.04
CA GLU A 40 27.19 -2.76 -10.06
C GLU A 40 26.63 -2.71 -8.66
N GLY A 41 26.91 -3.75 -7.88
CA GLY A 41 26.58 -3.78 -6.46
C GLY A 41 27.59 -2.99 -5.65
N VAL A 42 27.18 -1.86 -5.06
CA VAL A 42 28.09 -0.97 -4.31
C VAL A 42 28.27 -1.45 -2.88
N ARG A 43 27.17 -1.70 -2.16
CA ARG A 43 27.22 -2.08 -0.74
C ARG A 43 25.96 -2.81 -0.28
N GLU A 44 26.12 -3.67 0.72
CA GLU A 44 24.99 -4.22 1.47
C GLU A 44 24.56 -3.24 2.56
N ILE A 45 23.25 -3.06 2.72
CA ILE A 45 22.66 -2.19 3.73
C ILE A 45 21.60 -2.95 4.51
N TRP A 46 21.56 -2.73 5.82
CA TRP A 46 20.52 -3.26 6.69
C TRP A 46 19.51 -2.18 6.93
N MET A 47 18.32 -2.35 6.35
CA MET A 47 17.23 -1.40 6.57
C MET A 47 16.05 -2.10 7.24
N GLU A 48 15.45 -1.39 8.18
CA GLU A 48 14.06 -1.66 8.55
C GLU A 48 13.23 -1.38 7.31
N ARG A 49 12.35 -2.34 6.92
CA ARG A 49 11.53 -2.30 5.69
C ARG A 49 11.20 -0.85 5.28
N PRO A 50 11.95 -0.25 4.34
CA PRO A 50 11.87 1.19 4.09
C PRO A 50 10.51 1.58 3.50
N PHE A 51 9.83 0.62 2.87
CA PHE A 51 8.54 0.81 2.26
C PHE A 51 7.50 -0.08 2.95
N ASN A 52 6.65 0.52 3.78
CA ASN A 52 5.39 -0.09 4.12
C ASN A 52 4.43 0.10 2.94
N TYR A 53 4.47 -0.83 1.98
CA TYR A 53 3.55 -0.84 0.83
C TYR A 53 2.06 -0.91 1.23
N LYS A 54 1.75 -1.19 2.50
CA LYS A 54 0.39 -1.07 3.03
C LYS A 54 0.20 0.33 3.61
N ARG A 55 0.00 1.32 2.72
CA ARG A 55 -0.55 2.63 3.10
C ARG A 55 -1.85 2.39 3.88
N ARG A 56 -1.94 2.88 5.11
CA ARG A 56 -3.15 2.76 5.93
C ARG A 56 -4.26 3.62 5.31
N TRP A 57 -5.51 3.20 5.46
CA TRP A 57 -6.64 4.08 5.16
C TRP A 57 -6.80 5.09 6.29
N THR A 58 -6.82 6.37 5.96
CA THR A 58 -7.16 7.44 6.92
C THR A 58 -8.68 7.58 7.02
N LYS A 59 -9.13 8.27 8.07
CA LYS A 59 -10.56 8.58 8.23
C LYS A 59 -11.06 9.44 7.07
N ASP A 60 -10.29 10.46 6.67
CA ASP A 60 -10.67 11.35 5.56
C ASP A 60 -10.78 10.60 4.23
N GLU A 61 -9.89 9.62 3.98
CA GLU A 61 -10.02 8.75 2.82
C GLU A 61 -11.27 7.88 2.90
N ASP A 62 -11.58 7.30 4.07
CA ASP A 62 -12.80 6.50 4.26
C ASP A 62 -14.08 7.32 4.05
N ASP A 63 -14.09 8.56 4.57
CA ASP A 63 -15.19 9.51 4.43
C ASP A 63 -15.38 9.87 2.93
N PHE A 64 -14.29 10.20 2.23
CA PHE A 64 -14.30 10.44 0.78
C PHE A 64 -14.79 9.24 -0.03
N LEU A 65 -14.40 8.02 0.36
CA LEU A 65 -14.87 6.80 -0.27
C LEU A 65 -16.39 6.63 -0.16
N THR A 66 -16.95 6.86 1.02
CA THR A 66 -18.39 6.77 1.24
C THR A 66 -19.16 7.87 0.52
N GLU A 67 -18.64 9.10 0.53
CA GLU A 67 -19.24 10.23 -0.14
C GLU A 67 -19.19 10.07 -1.67
N GLY A 68 -18.03 9.68 -2.22
CA GLY A 68 -17.86 9.44 -3.65
C GLY A 68 -18.85 8.43 -4.20
N VAL A 69 -19.10 7.33 -3.47
CA VAL A 69 -20.13 6.34 -3.85
C VAL A 69 -21.53 6.94 -3.78
N SER A 70 -21.85 7.74 -2.75
CA SER A 70 -23.16 8.41 -2.65
C SER A 70 -23.42 9.41 -3.77
N ARG A 71 -22.36 10.04 -4.28
CA ARG A 71 -22.39 10.97 -5.42
C ARG A 71 -22.38 10.25 -6.78
N GLY A 72 -22.36 8.91 -6.79
CA GLY A 72 -22.39 8.11 -8.02
C GLY A 72 -21.05 7.93 -8.71
N MET A 73 -19.92 8.29 -8.08
CA MET A 73 -18.60 8.07 -8.66
C MET A 73 -18.27 6.58 -8.73
N THR A 74 -17.57 6.18 -9.79
CA THR A 74 -17.07 4.81 -9.92
C THR A 74 -15.87 4.58 -8.99
N HIS A 75 -15.64 3.33 -8.60
CA HIS A 75 -14.49 2.99 -7.76
C HIS A 75 -13.14 3.32 -8.43
N ALA A 76 -13.09 3.35 -9.77
CA ALA A 76 -11.90 3.73 -10.51
C ALA A 76 -11.60 5.23 -10.37
N GLU A 77 -12.62 6.10 -10.47
CA GLU A 77 -12.50 7.54 -10.27
C GLU A 77 -12.12 7.87 -8.83
N ILE A 78 -12.82 7.29 -7.86
CA ILE A 78 -12.47 7.45 -6.44
C ILE A 78 -11.02 7.03 -6.19
N GLY A 79 -10.59 5.92 -6.81
CA GLY A 79 -9.22 5.43 -6.72
C GLY A 79 -8.19 6.44 -7.24
N LYS A 80 -8.47 7.09 -8.38
CA LYS A 80 -7.58 8.14 -8.94
C LYS A 80 -7.40 9.29 -7.95
N GLU A 81 -8.48 9.77 -7.34
CA GLU A 81 -8.45 10.89 -6.38
C GLU A 81 -7.64 10.56 -5.12
N VAL A 82 -7.76 9.34 -4.58
CA VAL A 82 -7.00 8.92 -3.37
C VAL A 82 -5.63 8.30 -3.70
N ASN A 83 -5.23 8.31 -4.96
CA ASN A 83 -4.02 7.68 -5.50
C ASN A 83 -3.91 6.19 -5.11
N ARG A 84 -4.96 5.42 -5.41
CA ARG A 84 -5.06 3.96 -5.23
C ARG A 84 -5.80 3.30 -6.39
N THR A 85 -5.69 1.99 -6.51
CA THR A 85 -6.43 1.24 -7.54
C THR A 85 -7.91 1.12 -7.17
N GLY A 86 -8.80 1.09 -8.17
CA GLY A 86 -10.23 0.86 -7.93
C GLY A 86 -10.53 -0.45 -7.20
N LYS A 87 -9.73 -1.50 -7.43
CA LYS A 87 -9.81 -2.75 -6.65
C LYS A 87 -9.53 -2.55 -5.16
N ALA A 88 -8.59 -1.66 -4.81
CA ALA A 88 -8.29 -1.33 -3.42
C ALA A 88 -9.47 -0.60 -2.75
N VAL A 89 -10.13 0.30 -3.49
CA VAL A 89 -11.35 1.01 -3.07
C VAL A 89 -12.50 0.03 -2.83
N THR A 90 -12.81 -0.85 -3.79
CA THR A 90 -13.85 -1.90 -3.65
C THR A 90 -13.65 -2.72 -2.37
N ARG A 91 -12.41 -3.19 -2.15
CA ARG A 91 -12.07 -3.98 -0.97
C ARG A 91 -12.27 -3.18 0.33
N ARG A 92 -11.91 -1.88 0.33
CA ARG A 92 -12.06 -1.04 1.53
C ARG A 92 -13.52 -0.78 1.87
N LEU A 93 -14.35 -0.46 0.87
CA LEU A 93 -15.79 -0.24 1.05
C LEU A 93 -16.47 -1.49 1.64
N SER A 94 -16.11 -2.69 1.19
CA SER A 94 -16.60 -3.94 1.76
C SER A 94 -16.24 -4.09 3.26
N GLN A 95 -15.00 -3.73 3.64
CA GLN A 95 -14.56 -3.75 5.04
C GLN A 95 -15.33 -2.72 5.89
N LEU A 96 -15.55 -1.51 5.37
CA LEU A 96 -16.30 -0.47 6.07
C LEU A 96 -17.74 -0.90 6.32
N ARG A 97 -18.41 -1.49 5.31
CA ARG A 97 -19.78 -2.04 5.45
C ARG A 97 -19.85 -3.10 6.55
N ARG A 98 -18.98 -4.12 6.49
CA ARG A 98 -18.92 -5.16 7.52
C ARG A 98 -18.70 -4.59 8.92
N SER A 99 -17.78 -3.63 9.05
CA SER A 99 -17.51 -3.00 10.35
C SER A 99 -18.70 -2.22 10.90
N ARG A 100 -19.51 -1.61 10.01
CA ARG A 100 -20.74 -0.90 10.37
C ARG A 100 -21.82 -1.89 10.83
N ASP A 101 -21.99 -2.99 10.11
CA ASP A 101 -22.99 -4.01 10.43
C ASP A 101 -22.68 -4.68 11.79
N GLU A 102 -21.40 -4.99 12.04
CA GLU A 102 -20.93 -5.51 13.34
C GLU A 102 -21.18 -4.51 14.48
N LYS A 103 -20.96 -3.21 14.28
CA LYS A 103 -21.28 -2.16 15.28
C LYS A 103 -22.78 -2.10 15.56
N ASN A 104 -23.61 -2.12 14.51
CA ASN A 104 -25.06 -2.06 14.64
C ASN A 104 -25.64 -3.28 15.36
N LEU A 105 -25.06 -4.47 15.16
CA LEU A 105 -25.45 -5.69 15.88
C LEU A 105 -25.12 -5.59 17.37
N ARG A 106 -23.92 -5.12 17.72
CA ARG A 106 -23.51 -4.94 19.12
C ARG A 106 -24.40 -3.94 19.87
N GLN A 107 -24.78 -2.84 19.22
CA GLN A 107 -25.65 -1.83 19.81
C GLN A 107 -27.07 -2.37 20.11
N ARG A 108 -27.64 -3.15 19.18
CA ARG A 108 -28.94 -3.81 19.38
C ARG A 108 -28.91 -4.79 20.55
N ASN A 109 -27.92 -5.68 20.56
CA ASN A 109 -27.78 -6.66 21.65
C ASN A 109 -27.57 -5.99 23.02
N HIS A 110 -26.91 -4.83 23.08
CA HIS A 110 -26.76 -4.08 24.33
C HIS A 110 -28.09 -3.46 24.80
N GLN A 111 -28.91 -2.93 23.88
CA GLN A 111 -30.22 -2.38 24.20
C GLN A 111 -31.22 -3.45 24.66
N GLU A 112 -31.14 -4.66 24.09
CA GLU A 112 -32.00 -5.79 24.46
C GLU A 112 -31.62 -6.40 25.82
N ASN A 113 -30.33 -6.47 26.17
CA ASN A 113 -29.87 -6.98 27.46
C ASN A 113 -29.97 -5.97 28.61
N ALA A 114 -30.30 -4.71 28.32
CA ALA A 114 -30.49 -3.65 29.31
C ALA A 114 -31.98 -3.45 29.69
N ARG A 115 -32.88 -4.27 29.15
CA ARG A 115 -34.30 -4.37 29.52
C ARG A 115 -34.54 -5.62 30.35
#